data_AF-A0A5S5BTJ5-F1
#
_entry.id   AF-A0A5S5BTJ5-F1
#
_cell.length_a   1.000
_cell.length_b   1.000
_cell.length_c   1.000
_cell.angle_alpha   90.00
_cell.angle_beta   90.00
_cell.angle_gamma   90.00
#
_symmetry.space_group_name_H-M   'P 1'
#
loop_
_entity.id
_entity.type
_entity.pdbx_description
1 polymer ?
#
loop_
_entity_poly.entity_id
_entity_poly.type
_entity_poly.pdbx_seq_one_letter_code
_entity_poly.pdbx_strand_id
1 'polypeptide(L)' 'MERLEVMDAISGLLDAVCWGCETRDQLNKMHRSHYAKIDGYCNRQCPVGQQLQSLGRQLKIGPRKLIEEDEYEPA' A
#
# COMPACT_ATOMS: atom_id res chain seq x y z
N MET A 1 -12.49 -12.25 -9.12
CA MET A 1 -11.31 -12.70 -8.38
C MET A 1 -11.69 -12.71 -6.91
N GLU A 2 -11.55 -13.86 -6.27
CA GLU A 2 -11.78 -14.01 -4.85
C GLU A 2 -10.73 -13.23 -4.06
N ARG A 3 -11.04 -12.88 -2.80
CA ARG A 3 -10.15 -12.07 -1.97
C ARG A 3 -8.74 -12.66 -1.87
N LEU A 4 -8.63 -13.99 -1.75
CA LEU A 4 -7.35 -14.70 -1.64
C LEU A 4 -6.53 -14.56 -2.92
N GLU A 5 -7.15 -14.76 -4.09
CA GLU A 5 -6.48 -14.63 -5.38
C GLU A 5 -5.93 -13.20 -5.60
N VAL A 6 -6.68 -12.17 -5.18
CA VAL A 6 -6.21 -10.77 -5.23
C VAL A 6 -4.99 -10.57 -4.32
N MET A 7 -5.00 -11.16 -3.12
CA MET A 7 -3.88 -11.08 -2.18
C MET A 7 -2.64 -11.81 -2.70
N ASP A 8 -2.81 -12.97 -3.34
CA ASP A 8 -1.72 -13.72 -3.95
C ASP A 8 -1.10 -12.93 -5.11
N ALA A 9 -1.92 -12.31 -5.95
CA ALA A 9 -1.46 -11.45 -7.04
C ALA A 9 -0.68 -10.23 -6.54
N ILE A 10 -1.16 -9.58 -5.46
CA ILE A 10 -0.45 -8.47 -4.81
C ILE A 10 0.89 -8.93 -4.26
N SER A 11 0.92 -10.05 -3.54
CA SER A 11 2.13 -10.60 -2.93
C SER A 11 3.17 -10.96 -3.99
N GLY A 12 2.75 -11.63 -5.07
CA GLY A 12 3.62 -11.97 -6.19
C GLY A 12 4.25 -10.74 -6.86
N LEU A 13 3.49 -9.66 -7.05
CA LEU A 13 4.05 -8.41 -7.59
C LEU A 13 5.05 -7.74 -6.64
N LEU A 14 4.75 -7.75 -5.34
CA LEU A 14 5.63 -7.17 -4.34
C LEU A 14 6.97 -7.94 -4.27
N ASP A 15 6.92 -9.26 -4.24
CA ASP A 15 8.10 -10.12 -4.13
C ASP A 15 8.93 -10.13 -5.41
N ALA A 16 8.29 -10.18 -6.58
CA ALA A 16 9.00 -10.28 -7.85
C ALA A 16 9.59 -8.93 -8.30
N VAL A 17 8.95 -7.81 -7.97
CA VAL A 17 9.28 -6.51 -8.59
C VAL A 17 9.60 -5.42 -7.58
N CYS A 18 8.88 -5.35 -6.46
CA CYS A 18 9.11 -4.29 -5.46
C CYS A 18 10.20 -4.65 -4.45
N TRP A 19 10.51 -5.94 -4.28
CA TRP A 19 11.63 -6.40 -3.47
C TRP A 19 12.95 -5.89 -4.07
N GLY A 20 13.71 -5.13 -3.28
CA GLY A 20 14.95 -4.51 -3.77
C GLY A 20 14.76 -3.44 -4.85
N CYS A 21 13.57 -2.83 -4.96
CA CYS A 21 13.32 -1.77 -5.95
C CYS A 21 14.28 -0.58 -5.75
N GLU A 22 15.25 -0.44 -6.67
CA GLU A 22 16.27 0.60 -6.61
C GLU A 22 15.68 2.01 -6.59
N THR A 23 14.62 2.26 -7.35
CA THR A 23 13.94 3.56 -7.36
C THR A 23 13.36 3.89 -5.99
N ARG A 24 12.74 2.91 -5.32
CA ARG A 24 12.23 3.09 -3.96
C ARG A 24 13.38 3.38 -2.99
N ASP A 25 14.51 2.70 -3.13
CA ASP A 25 15.70 2.91 -2.30
C ASP A 25 16.33 4.28 -2.52
N GLN A 26 16.39 4.76 -3.77
CA GLN A 26 16.86 6.10 -4.10
C GLN A 26 15.93 7.18 -3.54
N LEU A 27 14.61 7.00 -3.67
CA LEU A 27 13.62 7.90 -3.09
C LEU A 27 13.68 7.90 -1.56
N ASN A 28 13.89 6.75 -0.93
CA ASN A 28 14.16 6.63 0.51
C ASN A 28 15.43 7.42 0.90
N LYS A 29 16.51 7.34 0.13
CA LYS A 29 17.73 8.12 0.40
C LYS A 29 17.49 9.63 0.25
N MET A 30 16.74 10.04 -0.78
CA MET A 30 16.48 11.45 -1.10
C MET A 30 15.50 12.10 -0.12
N HIS A 31 14.45 11.38 0.26
CA HIS A 31 13.34 11.91 1.05
C HIS A 31 13.34 11.39 2.49
N ARG A 32 14.27 10.51 2.87
CA ARG A 32 14.36 9.90 4.20
C ARG A 32 12.99 9.35 4.61
N SER A 33 12.48 9.75 5.76
CA SER A 33 11.22 9.29 6.33
C SER A 33 9.98 10.00 5.77
N HIS A 34 10.08 10.79 4.71
CA HIS A 34 8.92 11.43 4.07
C HIS A 34 8.20 10.45 3.14
N TYR A 35 7.62 9.39 3.72
CA TYR A 35 6.96 8.30 3.00
C TYR A 35 5.85 8.77 2.04
N ALA A 36 5.13 9.84 2.37
CA ALA A 36 4.12 10.43 1.47
C ALA A 36 4.66 10.79 0.07
N LYS A 37 5.94 11.18 -0.04
CA LYS A 37 6.57 11.46 -1.33
C LYS A 37 6.89 10.18 -2.10
N ILE A 38 7.38 9.17 -1.39
CA ILE A 38 7.75 7.86 -1.93
C ILE A 38 6.49 7.12 -2.39
N ASP A 39 5.49 7.04 -1.54
CA ASP A 39 4.16 6.50 -1.86
C ASP A 39 3.51 7.29 -2.98
N GLY A 40 3.69 8.62 -2.98
CA GLY A 40 3.22 9.50 -4.05
C GLY A 40 3.83 9.18 -5.42
N TYR A 41 5.09 8.73 -5.46
CA TYR A 41 5.71 8.21 -6.68
C TYR A 41 5.17 6.82 -7.02
N CYS A 42 5.21 5.88 -6.07
CA CYS A 42 4.75 4.50 -6.29
C CYS A 42 3.30 4.46 -6.80
N ASN A 43 2.40 5.23 -6.18
CA ASN A 43 0.98 5.19 -6.51
C ASN A 43 0.62 5.93 -7.82
N ARG A 44 1.42 6.92 -8.25
CA ARG A 44 1.05 7.80 -9.38
C ARG A 44 1.93 7.64 -10.61
N GLN A 45 3.20 7.28 -10.44
CA GLN A 45 4.20 7.27 -11.50
C GLN A 45 4.72 5.85 -11.79
N CYS A 46 4.83 4.98 -10.79
CA CYS A 46 5.29 3.61 -10.99
C CYS A 46 4.19 2.75 -11.63
N PRO A 47 4.43 2.11 -12.80
CA PRO A 47 3.45 1.24 -13.44
C PRO A 47 3.01 0.07 -12.53
N VAL A 48 3.94 -0.52 -11.79
CA VAL A 48 3.66 -1.62 -10.85
C VAL A 48 2.83 -1.12 -9.67
N GLY A 49 3.11 0.08 -9.16
CA GLY A 49 2.31 0.65 -8.08
C GLY A 49 0.89 1.02 -8.51
N GLN A 50 0.68 1.43 -9.76
CA GLN A 50 -0.66 1.59 -10.33
C GLN A 50 -1.41 0.25 -10.44
N GLN A 51 -0.72 -0.83 -10.81
CA GLN A 51 -1.29 -2.19 -10.83
C GLN A 51 -1.67 -2.66 -9.42
N LEU A 52 -0.79 -2.45 -8.44
CA LEU A 52 -1.06 -2.75 -7.02
C LEU A 52 -2.29 -1.97 -6.52
N GLN A 53 -2.43 -0.70 -6.87
CA GLN A 53 -3.62 0.09 -6.57
C GLN A 53 -4.89 -0.49 -7.20
N SER A 54 -4.81 -0.95 -8.45
CA SER A 54 -5.94 -1.58 -9.14
C SER A 54 -6.37 -2.90 -8.48
N LEU A 55 -5.41 -3.74 -8.09
CA LEU A 55 -5.68 -4.97 -7.33
C LEU A 55 -6.25 -4.65 -5.95
N GLY A 56 -5.67 -3.69 -5.22
CA GLY A 56 -6.14 -3.28 -3.91
C GLY A 56 -7.60 -2.81 -3.90
N ARG A 57 -8.07 -2.13 -4.96
CA ARG A 57 -9.47 -1.72 -5.10
C ARG A 57 -10.46 -2.89 -5.23
N GLN A 58 -9.98 -4.07 -5.63
CA GLN A 58 -10.80 -5.28 -5.71
C GLN A 58 -11.00 -5.92 -4.33
N LEU A 59 -10.16 -5.56 -3.35
CA LEU A 59 -10.35 -5.97 -1.97
C LEU A 59 -11.52 -5.17 -1.38
N LYS A 60 -12.66 -5.82 -1.17
CA LYS A 60 -13.79 -5.23 -0.44
C LYS A 60 -13.36 -5.00 1.01
N ILE A 61 -13.06 -3.75 1.36
CA ILE A 61 -12.85 -3.34 2.74
C ILE A 61 -14.24 -3.13 3.34
N GLY A 62 -14.55 -3.81 4.44
CA GLY A 62 -15.79 -3.56 5.19
C GLY A 62 -15.85 -2.10 5.67
N PRO A 63 -17.03 -1.59 6.04
CA PRO A 63 -17.15 -0.26 6.61
C PRO A 63 -16.21 -0.14 7.82
N ARG A 64 -15.56 1.03 7.94
CA ARG A 64 -14.75 1.35 9.12
C ARG A 64 -15.68 1.29 10.33
N LYS A 65 -15.37 0.47 11.33
CA LYS A 65 -16.10 0.50 12.60
C LYS A 65 -15.89 1.89 13.22
N LEU A 66 -16.98 2.57 13.56
CA LEU A 66 -16.93 3.73 14.43
C LEU A 66 -16.60 3.21 15.84
N ILE A 67 -15.68 3.89 16.52
CA ILE A 67 -15.45 3.68 17.96
C ILE A 67 -16.46 4.60 18.65
N GLU A 68 -17.30 4.04 19.52
CA GLU A 68 -18.22 4.84 20.32
C GLU A 68 -17.40 5.63 21.36
N GLU A 69 -17.73 6.92 21.57
CA GLU A 69 -16.94 7.86 22.41
C GLU A 69 -16.74 7.34 23.85
N ASP A 70 -17.60 6.43 24.29
CA ASP A 70 -17.67 5.84 25.62
C ASP A 70 -16.52 4.86 25.92
N GLU A 71 -15.77 4.41 24.90
CA GLU A 71 -14.61 3.53 25.05
C GLU A 71 -13.27 4.28 25.23
N TYR A 72 -13.27 5.62 25.21
CA TYR A 72 -12.06 6.42 25.39
C TYR A 72 -11.74 6.66 26.87
N GLU A 73 -10.89 5.80 27.45
CA GLU A 73 -10.16 6.13 28.68
C GLU A 73 -8.84 6.83 28.32
N PRO A 74 -8.71 8.16 28.52
CA PRO A 74 -7.43 8.82 28.38
C PRO A 74 -6.45 8.33 29.46
N ALA A 75 -5.25 7.94 29.03
CA ALA A 75 -4.12 7.61 29.91
C ALA A 75 -3.54 8.84 30.62
#